data_AF-A0A428MS22-F1
#
_entry.id   AF-A0A428MS22-F1
#
_cell.length_a   1.000
_cell.length_b   1.000
_cell.length_c   1.000
_cell.angle_alpha   90.00
_cell.angle_beta   90.00
_cell.angle_gamma   90.00
#
_symmetry.space_group_name_H-M   'P 1'
#
loop_
_entity.id
_entity.type
_entity.pdbx_description
1 polymer ?
#
loop_
_entity_poly.entity_id
_entity_poly.type
_entity_poly.pdbx_seq_one_letter_code
_entity_poly.pdbx_strand_id
1 'polypeptide(L)'
;LYGIPDVFTTQMVVIGALITIVIISAVTGIHKGIQRLSRLNVWTAIIVAGFLLVFGAGGFIINSFVSSYGTYLTEFMNIHTHRQDQGWLGFWMLFFFGWFIGFGPLVAILVARISRGRTIRQVFVAVSILTALTSNFWFTVVGGSGIHYEMESPGSVSGPLNEAGLPAAMIAVTQQMPLSWLMPTVFLIMTILFVV
;
A
#
# COMPACT_ATOMS: atom_id res chain seq x y z
N LEU A 1 -1.12 -18.76 -5.54
CA LEU A 1 -1.09 -19.08 -4.09
C LEU A 1 -1.70 -20.44 -3.77
N TYR A 2 -2.99 -20.68 -4.08
CA TYR A 2 -3.68 -21.92 -3.70
C TYR A 2 -4.00 -22.86 -4.87
N GLY A 3 -3.31 -22.72 -6.00
CA GLY A 3 -3.60 -23.49 -7.22
C GLY A 3 -4.93 -23.11 -7.91
N ILE A 4 -5.61 -22.05 -7.47
CA ILE A 4 -6.82 -21.53 -8.10
C ILE A 4 -6.41 -20.71 -9.35
N PRO A 5 -6.93 -21.03 -10.55
CA PRO A 5 -6.62 -20.29 -11.77
C PRO A 5 -7.11 -18.83 -11.72
N ASP A 6 -6.28 -17.89 -12.17
CA ASP A 6 -6.65 -16.49 -12.39
C ASP A 6 -7.34 -16.33 -13.74
N VAL A 7 -8.63 -16.65 -13.77
CA VAL A 7 -9.49 -16.55 -14.95
C VAL A 7 -10.70 -15.69 -14.63
N PHE A 8 -11.35 -15.17 -15.67
CA PHE A 8 -12.51 -14.29 -15.57
C PHE A 8 -13.58 -14.80 -14.58
N THR A 9 -13.89 -16.10 -14.59
CA THR A 9 -14.86 -16.71 -13.66
C THR A 9 -14.41 -16.58 -12.20
N THR A 10 -13.14 -16.85 -11.89
CA THR A 10 -12.59 -16.69 -10.53
C THR A 10 -12.69 -15.24 -10.09
N GLN A 11 -12.30 -14.30 -10.95
CA GLN A 11 -12.35 -12.86 -10.66
C GLN A 11 -13.79 -12.40 -10.37
N MET A 12 -14.77 -12.84 -11.18
CA MET A 12 -16.18 -12.53 -10.96
C MET A 12 -16.71 -13.08 -9.64
N VAL A 13 -16.35 -14.32 -9.28
CA VAL A 13 -16.76 -14.93 -8.00
C VAL A 13 -16.20 -14.15 -6.81
N VAL A 14 -14.91 -13.77 -6.88
CA VAL A 14 -14.27 -12.98 -5.81
C VAL A 14 -14.91 -11.61 -5.68
N ILE A 15 -15.14 -10.90 -6.80
CA ILE A 15 -15.81 -9.60 -6.79
C ILE A 15 -17.24 -9.72 -6.22
N GLY A 16 -18.00 -10.72 -6.66
CA GLY A 16 -19.36 -10.95 -6.15
C GLY A 16 -19.39 -11.24 -4.65
N ALA A 17 -18.42 -12.03 -4.15
CA ALA A 17 -18.28 -12.30 -2.72
C ALA A 17 -17.91 -11.03 -1.93
N LEU A 18 -16.95 -10.24 -2.41
CA LEU A 18 -16.56 -8.97 -1.77
C LEU A 18 -17.72 -7.98 -1.72
N ILE A 19 -18.45 -7.80 -2.83
CA ILE A 19 -19.64 -6.94 -2.88
C ILE A 19 -20.67 -7.38 -1.84
N THR A 20 -20.93 -8.70 -1.75
CA THR A 20 -21.86 -9.25 -0.77
C THR A 20 -21.44 -8.94 0.67
N ILE A 21 -20.15 -9.13 0.99
CA ILE A 21 -19.60 -8.82 2.32
C ILE A 21 -19.74 -7.33 2.64
N VAL A 22 -19.40 -6.45 1.69
CA VAL A 22 -19.50 -4.99 1.86
C VAL A 22 -20.95 -4.56 2.06
N ILE A 23 -21.90 -5.09 1.28
CA ILE A 23 -23.33 -4.79 1.44
C ILE A 23 -23.83 -5.23 2.82
N ILE A 24 -23.50 -6.46 3.24
CA ILE A 24 -23.88 -6.95 4.57
C ILE A 24 -23.29 -6.04 5.66
N SER A 25 -22.00 -5.69 5.55
CA SER A 25 -21.31 -4.80 6.49
C SER A 25 -21.99 -3.42 6.59
N ALA A 26 -22.39 -2.85 5.44
CA ALA A 26 -23.05 -1.56 5.36
C ALA A 26 -24.47 -1.59 5.96
N VAL A 27 -25.27 -2.62 5.67
CA VAL A 27 -26.68 -2.73 6.11
C VAL A 27 -26.79 -3.12 7.59
N THR A 28 -25.89 -3.96 8.09
CA THR A 28 -25.95 -4.46 9.48
C THR A 28 -25.43 -3.45 10.51
N GLY A 29 -25.10 -2.22 10.10
CA GLY A 29 -24.75 -1.14 11.04
C GLY A 29 -23.50 -1.45 11.86
N ILE A 30 -22.51 -2.11 11.25
CA ILE A 30 -21.27 -2.56 11.91
C ILE A 30 -20.32 -1.37 12.16
N HIS A 31 -20.80 -0.25 12.70
CA HIS A 31 -19.95 0.89 13.07
C HIS A 31 -18.82 0.44 14.04
N LYS A 32 -19.12 -0.48 14.97
CA LYS A 32 -18.11 -1.04 15.87
C LYS A 32 -17.19 -2.07 15.21
N GLY A 33 -17.66 -2.83 14.21
CA GLY A 33 -16.83 -3.86 13.57
C GLY A 33 -15.94 -3.28 12.47
N ILE A 34 -16.37 -2.29 11.68
CA ILE A 34 -15.51 -1.58 10.74
C ILE A 34 -14.33 -0.96 11.50
N GLN A 35 -14.58 -0.35 12.66
CA GLN A 35 -13.51 0.19 13.51
C GLN A 35 -12.58 -0.90 14.09
N ARG A 36 -13.05 -2.15 14.26
CA ARG A 36 -12.21 -3.27 14.72
C ARG A 36 -11.40 -3.86 13.56
N LEU A 37 -12.01 -4.05 12.40
CA LEU A 37 -11.35 -4.53 11.18
C LEU A 37 -10.28 -3.55 10.70
N SER A 38 -10.60 -2.25 10.66
CA SER A 38 -9.63 -1.20 10.35
C SER A 38 -8.45 -1.17 11.35
N ARG A 39 -8.73 -1.30 12.66
CA ARG A 39 -7.66 -1.40 13.67
C ARG A 39 -6.82 -2.65 13.50
N LEU A 40 -7.44 -3.80 13.21
CA LEU A 40 -6.73 -5.04 12.92
C LEU A 40 -5.81 -4.85 11.71
N ASN A 41 -6.29 -4.25 10.63
CA ASN A 41 -5.48 -4.01 9.43
C ASN A 41 -4.26 -3.13 9.72
N VAL A 42 -4.45 -2.03 10.47
CA VAL A 42 -3.35 -1.14 10.89
C VAL A 42 -2.34 -1.88 11.77
N TRP A 43 -2.80 -2.65 12.76
CA TRP A 43 -1.91 -3.43 13.61
C TRP A 43 -1.14 -4.50 12.83
N THR A 44 -1.79 -5.21 11.91
CA THR A 44 -1.13 -6.18 11.04
C THR A 44 -0.05 -5.49 10.20
N ALA A 45 -0.33 -4.32 9.62
CA ALA A 45 0.66 -3.56 8.87
C ALA A 45 1.89 -3.19 9.73
N ILE A 46 1.65 -2.68 10.95
CA ILE A 46 2.73 -2.33 11.88
C ILE A 46 3.55 -3.56 12.27
N ILE A 47 2.89 -4.69 12.57
CA ILE A 47 3.54 -5.95 12.93
C ILE A 47 4.39 -6.47 11.77
N VAL A 48 3.85 -6.48 10.56
CA VAL A 48 4.57 -6.90 9.35
C VAL A 48 5.77 -5.99 9.11
N ALA A 49 5.61 -4.67 9.18
CA ALA A 49 6.72 -3.74 9.02
C ALA A 49 7.81 -3.96 10.07
N GLY A 50 7.44 -4.06 11.36
CA GLY A 50 8.38 -4.35 12.44
C GLY A 50 9.08 -5.70 12.26
N PHE A 51 8.34 -6.73 11.85
CA PHE A 51 8.88 -8.05 11.57
C PHE A 51 9.91 -8.02 10.43
N LEU A 52 9.61 -7.35 9.32
CA LEU A 52 10.55 -7.22 8.19
C LEU A 52 11.79 -6.40 8.54
N LEU A 53 11.67 -5.42 9.43
CA LEU A 53 12.83 -4.67 9.93
C LEU A 53 13.76 -5.52 10.80
N VAL A 54 13.22 -6.47 11.56
CA VAL A 54 14.02 -7.30 12.48
C VAL A 54 14.54 -8.56 11.81
N PHE A 55 13.70 -9.24 11.02
CA PHE A 55 13.99 -10.55 10.44
C PHE A 55 14.24 -10.53 8.93
N GLY A 56 13.90 -9.42 8.25
CA GLY A 56 14.17 -9.20 6.84
C GLY A 56 15.37 -8.27 6.63
N ALA A 57 15.37 -7.56 5.50
CA ALA A 57 16.44 -6.65 5.10
C ALA A 57 16.36 -5.28 5.80
N GLY A 58 16.20 -5.26 7.13
CA GLY A 58 15.96 -4.04 7.89
C GLY A 58 17.01 -2.94 7.68
N GLY A 59 18.29 -3.30 7.61
CA GLY A 59 19.36 -2.35 7.31
C GLY A 59 19.20 -1.71 5.93
N PHE A 60 18.85 -2.49 4.91
CA PHE A 60 18.55 -1.97 3.58
C PHE A 60 17.32 -1.06 3.61
N ILE A 61 16.22 -1.47 4.25
CA ILE A 61 14.99 -0.67 4.34
C ILE A 61 15.26 0.70 4.95
N ILE A 62 15.97 0.77 6.08
CA ILE A 62 16.29 2.04 6.75
C ILE A 62 17.19 2.92 5.88
N ASN A 63 18.25 2.35 5.29
CA ASN A 63 19.16 3.09 4.43
C ASN A 63 18.46 3.60 3.16
N SER A 64 17.60 2.78 2.55
CA SER A 64 16.80 3.16 1.40
C SER A 64 15.79 4.24 1.76
N PHE A 65 15.18 4.20 2.94
CA PHE A 65 14.24 5.23 3.38
C PHE A 65 14.94 6.58 3.51
N VAL A 66 16.06 6.61 4.25
CA VAL A 66 16.81 7.86 4.49
C VAL A 66 17.37 8.42 3.18
N SER A 67 17.98 7.58 2.34
CA SER A 67 18.56 8.02 1.07
C SER A 67 17.48 8.49 0.08
N SER A 68 16.40 7.72 -0.08
CA SER A 68 15.30 8.06 -0.99
C SER A 68 14.56 9.32 -0.55
N TYR A 69 14.41 9.52 0.77
CA TYR A 69 13.83 10.77 1.29
C TYR A 69 14.75 11.96 1.06
N GLY A 70 16.07 11.78 1.21
CA GLY A 70 17.07 12.78 0.83
C GLY A 70 16.96 13.18 -0.64
N THR A 71 16.91 12.20 -1.54
CA THR A 71 16.71 12.43 -2.98
C THR A 71 15.39 13.11 -3.28
N TYR A 72 14.30 12.72 -2.63
CA TYR A 72 12.99 13.36 -2.80
C TYR A 72 13.03 14.85 -2.45
N LEU A 73 13.73 15.23 -1.38
CA LEU A 73 13.88 16.63 -0.98
C LEU A 73 14.75 17.43 -1.96
N THR A 74 15.84 16.85 -2.47
CA THR A 74 16.73 17.53 -3.42
C THR A 74 16.12 17.66 -4.81
N GLU A 75 15.39 16.65 -5.25
CA GLU A 75 14.78 16.57 -6.58
C GLU A 75 13.32 17.03 -6.62
N PHE A 76 12.80 17.58 -5.51
CA PHE A 76 11.39 17.94 -5.37
C PHE A 76 10.88 18.76 -6.56
N MET A 77 11.57 19.86 -6.89
CA MET A 77 11.15 20.72 -8.00
C MET A 77 11.24 20.01 -9.35
N ASN A 78 12.28 19.19 -9.58
CA ASN A 78 12.46 18.48 -10.84
C ASN A 78 11.35 17.45 -11.05
N ILE A 79 11.00 16.67 -10.02
CA ILE A 79 9.90 15.69 -10.05
C ILE A 79 8.57 16.39 -10.34
N HIS A 80 8.28 17.51 -9.68
CA HIS A 80 7.00 18.21 -9.82
C HIS A 80 6.85 19.04 -11.10
N THR A 81 7.95 19.37 -11.77
CA THR A 81 7.95 20.15 -13.01
C THR A 81 8.28 19.31 -14.25
N HIS A 82 8.54 18.01 -14.10
CA HIS A 82 8.87 17.12 -15.20
C HIS A 82 7.72 17.05 -16.24
N ARG A 83 8.05 17.24 -17.53
CA ARG A 83 7.10 17.21 -18.66
C ARG A 83 7.56 16.41 -19.87
N GLN A 84 8.71 15.74 -19.81
CA GLN A 84 9.32 15.16 -21.01
C GLN A 84 8.70 13.81 -21.39
N ASP A 85 8.43 12.92 -20.43
CA ASP A 85 7.83 11.62 -20.70
C ASP A 85 6.31 11.63 -20.49
N GLN A 86 5.56 11.92 -21.56
CA GLN A 86 4.09 11.97 -21.52
C GLN A 86 3.45 10.61 -21.16
N GLY A 87 4.10 9.50 -21.54
CA GLY A 87 3.60 8.15 -21.22
C GLY A 87 3.70 7.88 -19.73
N TRP A 88 4.88 8.08 -19.16
CA TRP A 88 5.12 7.93 -17.72
C TRP A 88 4.26 8.91 -16.91
N LEU A 89 4.16 10.17 -17.35
CA LEU A 89 3.32 11.17 -16.70
C LEU A 89 1.84 10.76 -16.69
N GLY A 90 1.35 10.18 -17.78
CA GLY A 90 -0.02 9.68 -17.87
C GLY A 90 -0.31 8.56 -16.86
N PHE A 91 0.54 7.52 -16.84
CA PHE A 91 0.32 6.35 -15.98
C PHE A 91 0.61 6.57 -14.50
N TRP A 92 1.49 7.52 -14.16
CA TRP A 92 1.88 7.78 -12.78
C TRP A 92 1.37 9.13 -12.29
N MET A 93 1.99 10.23 -12.71
CA MET A 93 1.74 11.54 -12.13
C MET A 93 0.28 11.99 -12.28
N LEU A 94 -0.23 12.02 -13.52
CA LEU A 94 -1.59 12.49 -13.81
C LEU A 94 -2.66 11.53 -13.26
N PHE A 95 -2.42 10.22 -13.36
CA PHE A 95 -3.30 9.21 -12.78
C PHE A 95 -3.47 9.40 -11.27
N PHE A 96 -2.37 9.48 -10.51
CA PHE A 96 -2.44 9.65 -9.06
C PHE A 96 -2.98 11.02 -8.65
N PHE A 97 -2.67 12.10 -9.37
CA PHE A 97 -3.30 13.40 -9.13
C PHE A 97 -4.82 13.34 -9.30
N GLY A 98 -5.30 12.77 -10.40
CA GLY A 98 -6.73 12.58 -10.65
C GLY A 98 -7.40 11.72 -9.57
N TRP A 99 -6.73 10.63 -9.18
CA TRP A 99 -7.17 9.75 -8.10
C TRP A 99 -7.32 10.50 -6.77
N PHE A 100 -6.29 11.22 -6.32
CA PHE A 100 -6.33 11.93 -5.04
C PHE A 100 -7.33 13.09 -5.03
N ILE A 101 -7.52 13.79 -6.15
CA ILE A 101 -8.56 14.81 -6.28
C ILE A 101 -9.96 14.17 -6.16
N GLY A 102 -10.18 13.02 -6.81
CA GLY A 102 -11.43 12.27 -6.73
C GLY A 102 -11.80 11.84 -5.31
N PHE A 103 -10.83 11.34 -4.54
CA PHE A 103 -11.04 10.93 -3.14
C PHE A 103 -10.97 12.08 -2.12
N GLY A 104 -10.45 13.23 -2.52
CA GLY A 104 -10.20 14.39 -1.67
C GLY A 104 -11.40 14.81 -0.81
N PRO A 105 -12.61 15.01 -1.38
CA PRO A 105 -13.79 15.41 -0.61
C PRO A 105 -14.20 14.42 0.48
N LEU A 106 -14.16 13.12 0.19
CA LEU A 106 -14.52 12.06 1.13
C LEU A 106 -13.56 12.05 2.33
N VAL A 107 -12.25 12.10 2.05
CA VAL A 107 -11.20 12.11 3.08
C VAL A 107 -11.26 13.41 3.90
N ALA A 108 -11.49 14.56 3.27
CA ALA A 108 -11.58 15.85 3.95
C ALA A 108 -12.72 15.87 4.99
N ILE A 109 -13.89 15.35 4.64
CA ILE A 109 -15.03 15.24 5.57
C ILE A 109 -14.69 14.31 6.74
N LEU A 110 -14.07 13.16 6.47
CA LEU A 110 -13.65 12.22 7.52
C LEU A 110 -12.67 12.87 8.49
N VAL A 111 -11.61 13.49 7.97
CA VAL A 111 -10.58 14.18 8.74
C VAL A 111 -11.20 15.30 9.59
N ALA A 112 -12.10 16.10 9.01
CA ALA A 112 -12.79 17.17 9.74
C ALA A 112 -13.61 16.62 10.93
N ARG A 113 -14.33 15.50 10.74
CA ARG A 113 -15.14 14.87 11.79
C ARG A 113 -14.29 14.36 12.95
N ILE A 114 -13.18 13.68 12.66
CA ILE A 114 -12.31 13.09 13.70
C ILE A 114 -11.36 14.11 14.36
N SER A 115 -11.22 15.31 13.79
CA SER A 115 -10.32 16.37 14.27
C SER A 115 -11.00 17.37 15.23
N ARG A 116 -12.20 17.08 15.74
CA ARG A 116 -12.93 17.96 16.66
C ARG A 116 -12.09 18.26 17.91
N GLY A 117 -11.90 19.54 18.22
CA GLY A 117 -11.11 19.99 19.37
C GLY A 117 -9.59 20.09 19.14
N ARG A 118 -9.11 19.84 17.91
CA ARG A 118 -7.70 20.05 17.52
C ARG A 118 -7.48 21.46 16.95
N THR A 119 -6.27 21.98 17.09
CA THR A 119 -5.87 23.23 16.41
C THR A 119 -5.59 22.96 14.94
N ILE A 120 -5.74 23.98 14.09
CA ILE A 120 -5.43 23.89 12.65
C ILE A 120 -4.01 23.36 12.43
N ARG A 121 -3.05 23.83 13.25
CA ARG A 121 -1.64 23.37 13.19
C ARG A 121 -1.50 21.88 13.46
N GLN A 122 -2.20 21.35 14.47
CA GLN A 122 -2.17 19.91 14.78
C GLN A 122 -2.73 19.08 13.64
N VAL A 123 -3.84 19.51 13.05
CA VAL A 123 -4.46 18.83 11.91
C VAL A 123 -3.52 18.85 10.70
N PHE A 124 -2.95 20.01 10.38
CA PHE A 124 -2.01 20.15 9.26
C PHE A 124 -0.80 19.23 9.42
N VAL A 125 -0.16 19.20 10.59
CA VAL A 125 1.01 18.33 10.83
C VAL A 125 0.64 16.86 10.74
N ALA A 126 -0.49 16.44 11.31
CA ALA A 126 -0.92 15.05 11.28
C ALA A 126 -1.23 14.57 9.85
N VAL A 127 -1.98 15.37 9.09
CA VAL A 127 -2.46 15.00 7.75
C VAL A 127 -1.36 15.17 6.71
N SER A 128 -0.66 16.31 6.69
CA SER A 128 0.30 16.63 5.64
C SER A 128 1.67 16.00 5.86
N ILE A 129 2.10 15.84 7.13
CA ILE A 129 3.46 15.39 7.44
C ILE A 129 3.46 13.94 7.93
N LEU A 130 2.76 13.64 9.03
CA LEU A 130 2.82 12.31 9.64
C LEU A 130 2.25 11.23 8.71
N THR A 131 1.14 11.52 8.03
CA THR A 131 0.53 10.57 7.09
C THR A 131 1.47 10.31 5.91
N ALA A 132 2.06 11.36 5.33
CA ALA A 132 2.99 11.24 4.22
C ALA A 132 4.25 10.44 4.60
N LEU A 133 4.84 10.72 5.77
CA LEU A 133 6.00 9.98 6.28
C LEU A 133 5.68 8.50 6.51
N THR A 134 4.52 8.21 7.11
CA THR A 134 4.10 6.83 7.37
C THR A 134 3.88 6.06 6.07
N SER A 135 3.21 6.68 5.09
CA SER A 135 2.99 6.08 3.78
C SER A 135 4.31 5.84 3.03
N ASN A 136 5.21 6.82 3.02
CA ASN A 136 6.54 6.67 2.41
C ASN A 136 7.32 5.53 3.07
N PHE A 137 7.28 5.45 4.40
CA PHE A 137 7.94 4.36 5.13
C PHE A 137 7.38 2.99 4.75
N TRP A 138 6.05 2.86 4.64
CA TRP A 138 5.40 1.63 4.18
C TRP A 138 5.82 1.25 2.75
N PHE A 139 5.88 2.24 1.83
CA PHE A 139 6.40 2.01 0.47
C PHE A 139 7.84 1.53 0.48
N THR A 140 8.70 2.06 1.35
CA THR A 140 10.07 1.56 1.49
C THR A 140 10.14 0.17 2.10
N VAL A 141 9.30 -0.15 3.09
CA VAL A 141 9.27 -1.50 3.69
C VAL A 141 8.92 -2.54 2.63
N VAL A 142 7.84 -2.35 1.88
CA VAL A 142 7.38 -3.37 0.91
C VAL A 142 8.14 -3.26 -0.41
N GLY A 143 8.17 -2.07 -1.01
CA GLY A 143 8.83 -1.82 -2.29
C GLY A 143 10.35 -1.89 -2.20
N GLY A 144 10.94 -1.37 -1.12
CA GLY A 144 12.38 -1.49 -0.88
C GLY A 144 12.81 -2.94 -0.64
N SER A 145 11.99 -3.74 0.07
CA SER A 145 12.25 -5.19 0.15
C SER A 145 12.20 -5.86 -1.23
N GLY A 146 11.22 -5.50 -2.07
CA GLY A 146 11.15 -6.01 -3.45
C GLY A 146 12.37 -5.64 -4.29
N ILE A 147 12.86 -4.39 -4.18
CA ILE A 147 14.10 -3.96 -4.85
C ILE A 147 15.30 -4.75 -4.33
N HIS A 148 15.41 -4.93 -3.01
CA HIS A 148 16.49 -5.71 -2.41
C HIS A 148 16.53 -7.15 -2.95
N TYR A 149 15.37 -7.82 -3.01
CA TYR A 149 15.27 -9.18 -3.53
C TYR A 149 15.57 -9.29 -5.03
N GLU A 150 15.17 -8.29 -5.82
CA GLU A 150 15.54 -8.21 -7.23
C GLU A 150 17.05 -7.99 -7.41
N MET A 151 17.70 -7.23 -6.51
CA MET A 151 19.15 -7.02 -6.53
C MET A 151 19.93 -8.27 -6.12
N GLU A 152 19.45 -9.03 -5.13
CA GLU A 152 20.09 -10.27 -4.68
C GLU A 152 19.90 -11.42 -5.69
N SER A 153 18.72 -11.51 -6.28
CA SER A 153 18.38 -12.51 -7.29
C SER A 153 17.67 -11.84 -8.47
N PRO A 154 18.42 -11.34 -9.47
CA PRO A 154 17.86 -10.71 -10.65
C PRO A 154 16.81 -11.59 -11.34
N GLY A 155 15.66 -11.01 -11.68
CA GLY A 155 14.51 -11.72 -12.26
C GLY A 155 13.51 -12.24 -11.23
N SER A 156 13.80 -12.19 -9.93
CA SER A 156 12.93 -12.76 -8.88
C SER A 156 11.59 -12.04 -8.75
N VAL A 157 11.54 -10.74 -9.05
CA VAL A 157 10.32 -9.91 -9.05
C VAL A 157 9.97 -9.49 -10.48
N SER A 158 10.96 -9.10 -11.28
CA SER A 158 10.75 -8.62 -12.64
C SER A 158 10.28 -9.71 -13.61
N GLY A 159 10.68 -10.96 -13.41
CA GLY A 159 10.18 -12.11 -14.19
C GLY A 159 8.66 -12.30 -14.02
N PRO A 160 8.17 -12.57 -12.79
CA PRO A 160 6.74 -12.67 -12.50
C PRO A 160 5.93 -11.43 -12.92
N LEU A 161 6.51 -10.22 -12.79
CA LEU A 161 5.90 -8.99 -13.27
C LEU A 161 5.65 -9.02 -14.79
N ASN A 162 6.64 -9.43 -15.58
CA ASN A 162 6.54 -9.46 -17.04
C ASN A 162 5.60 -10.57 -17.53
N GLU A 163 5.53 -11.70 -16.81
CA GLU A 163 4.71 -12.85 -17.18
C GLU A 163 3.23 -12.67 -16.83
N ALA A 164 2.94 -12.13 -15.64
CA ALA A 164 1.59 -12.14 -15.07
C ALA A 164 1.18 -10.80 -14.40
N GLY A 165 1.96 -9.74 -14.57
CA GLY A 165 1.61 -8.38 -14.16
C GLY A 165 1.84 -8.07 -12.68
N LEU A 166 1.28 -6.93 -12.25
CA LEU A 166 1.48 -6.38 -10.90
C LEU A 166 1.08 -7.33 -9.75
N PRO A 167 -0.04 -8.09 -9.81
CA PRO A 167 -0.39 -9.00 -8.73
C PRO A 167 0.65 -10.11 -8.53
N ALA A 168 1.22 -10.63 -9.62
CA ALA A 168 2.25 -11.65 -9.57
C ALA A 168 3.55 -11.10 -8.98
N ALA A 169 3.94 -9.87 -9.32
CA ALA A 169 5.08 -9.19 -8.72
C ALA A 169 4.93 -9.04 -7.19
N MET A 170 3.75 -8.62 -6.73
CA MET A 170 3.46 -8.53 -5.29
C MET A 170 3.58 -9.87 -4.58
N ILE A 171 3.05 -10.94 -5.18
CA ILE A 171 3.17 -12.30 -4.63
C ILE A 171 4.65 -12.70 -4.58
N ALA A 172 5.41 -12.48 -5.65
CA ALA A 172 6.82 -12.82 -5.73
C ALA A 172 7.65 -12.13 -4.64
N VAL A 173 7.38 -10.84 -4.37
CA VAL A 173 8.01 -10.11 -3.26
C VAL A 173 7.66 -10.76 -1.91
N THR A 174 6.37 -11.05 -1.66
CA THR A 174 5.95 -11.65 -0.38
C THR A 174 6.44 -13.08 -0.16
N GLN A 175 6.71 -13.83 -1.23
CA GLN A 175 7.29 -15.17 -1.15
C GLN A 175 8.79 -15.16 -0.84
N GLN A 176 9.46 -14.03 -1.04
CA GLN A 176 10.87 -13.86 -0.69
C GLN A 176 11.05 -13.29 0.72
N MET A 177 9.97 -12.81 1.34
CA MET A 177 9.98 -12.38 2.74
C MET A 177 10.22 -13.56 3.71
N PRO A 178 10.79 -13.29 4.90
CA PRO A 178 10.86 -14.31 5.95
C PRO A 178 9.46 -14.82 6.29
N LEU A 179 9.32 -16.12 6.57
CA LEU A 179 8.03 -16.82 6.63
C LEU A 179 7.26 -16.77 5.30
N SER A 180 7.95 -17.09 4.19
CA SER A 180 7.43 -17.09 2.82
C SER A 180 6.12 -17.88 2.61
N TRP A 181 5.88 -18.91 3.42
CA TRP A 181 4.64 -19.69 3.38
C TRP A 181 3.44 -18.93 3.98
N LEU A 182 3.68 -17.94 4.84
CA LEU A 182 2.66 -17.19 5.57
C LEU A 182 2.44 -15.78 4.97
N MET A 183 3.51 -15.10 4.58
CA MET A 183 3.47 -13.69 4.16
C MET A 183 2.49 -13.38 3.02
N PRO A 184 2.43 -14.15 1.92
CA PRO A 184 1.47 -13.88 0.85
C PRO A 184 0.01 -13.94 1.35
N THR A 185 -0.29 -14.87 2.25
CA THR A 185 -1.62 -15.01 2.87
C THR A 185 -1.94 -13.84 3.79
N VAL A 186 -0.96 -13.37 4.56
CA VAL A 186 -1.12 -12.18 5.41
C VAL A 186 -1.44 -10.95 4.56
N PHE A 187 -0.69 -10.72 3.47
CA PHE A 187 -0.96 -9.61 2.55
C PHE A 187 -2.33 -9.74 1.87
N LEU A 188 -2.74 -10.95 1.48
CA LEU A 188 -4.08 -11.19 0.95
C LEU A 188 -5.17 -10.81 1.97
N ILE A 189 -5.01 -11.21 3.24
CA ILE A 189 -5.94 -10.82 4.32
C ILE A 189 -5.94 -9.30 4.50
N MET A 190 -4.79 -8.64 4.50
CA MET A 190 -4.71 -7.18 4.59
C MET A 190 -5.45 -6.49 3.45
N THR A 191 -5.33 -6.99 2.21
CA THR A 191 -6.07 -6.47 1.06
C THR A 191 -7.58 -6.62 1.24
N ILE A 192 -8.05 -7.79 1.70
CA ILE A 192 -9.48 -8.01 1.96
C ILE A 192 -9.97 -7.06 3.07
N LEU A 193 -9.22 -6.92 4.17
CA LEU A 193 -9.53 -6.02 5.28
C LEU A 193 -9.48 -4.53 4.89
N PHE A 194 -8.76 -4.17 3.83
CA PHE A 194 -8.72 -2.81 3.32
C PHE A 194 -9.97 -2.48 2.48
N VAL A 195 -10.49 -3.46 1.75
CA VAL A 195 -11.67 -3.30 0.89
C VAL A 195 -12.98 -3.32 1.70
N VAL A 196 -13.03 -4.13 2.77
CA VAL A 196 -14.19 -4.30 3.66
C VAL A 196 -14.23 -3.24 4.77
#